data_AF-A0A9E1R3A8-F1
#
_entry.id   AF-A0A9E1R3A8-F1
#
_cell.length_a   1.000
_cell.length_b   1.000
_cell.length_c   1.000
_cell.angle_alpha   90.00
_cell.angle_beta   90.00
_cell.angle_gamma   90.00
#
_symmetry.space_group_name_H-M   'P 1'
#
loop_
_entity.id
_entity.type
_entity.pdbx_description
1 polymer ?
#
loop_
_entity_poly.entity_id
_entity_poly.type
_entity_poly.pdbx_seq_one_letter_code
_entity_poly.pdbx_strand_id
1 'polypeptide(L)' 'NFFDPDDLLAWPLKPINAAYAKVVSHDEEINVGGLVSGATPASHLAYWQDAAFASRVADFLNSLLKH' A
#
# COMPACT_ATOMS: atom_id res chain seq x y z
N ASN A 1 -2.17 1.94 -5.60
CA ASN A 1 -1.44 2.57 -4.49
C ASN A 1 -1.95 1.92 -3.23
N PHE A 2 -1.08 1.28 -2.45
CA PHE A 2 -1.47 0.72 -1.17
C PHE A 2 -1.03 1.67 -0.08
N PHE A 3 -1.88 1.93 0.90
CA PHE A 3 -1.55 2.78 2.02
C PHE A 3 -2.25 2.29 3.29
N ASP A 4 -1.57 2.43 4.41
CA ASP A 4 -2.10 2.19 5.74
C ASP A 4 -2.51 3.55 6.33
N PRO A 5 -3.75 3.74 6.80
CA PRO A 5 -4.23 5.02 7.31
C PRO A 5 -3.52 5.46 8.61
N ASP A 6 -2.89 4.54 9.33
CA ASP A 6 -2.09 4.84 10.53
C ASP A 6 -0.63 5.18 10.20
N ASP A 7 -0.19 4.97 8.95
CA ASP A 7 1.12 5.38 8.45
C ASP A 7 1.11 6.88 8.09
N LEU A 8 1.81 7.68 8.89
CA LEU A 8 1.93 9.13 8.70
C LEU A 8 2.53 9.52 7.34
N LEU A 9 3.29 8.63 6.70
CA LEU A 9 3.95 8.86 5.41
C LEU A 9 3.17 8.30 4.21
N ALA A 10 2.02 7.68 4.44
CA ALA A 10 1.18 7.11 3.39
C ALA A 10 -0.18 7.81 3.31
N TRP A 11 -0.68 8.03 2.09
CA TRP A 11 -1.98 8.64 1.84
C TRP A 11 -2.50 8.27 0.44
N PRO A 12 -3.80 8.44 0.16
CA PRO A 12 -4.35 8.27 -1.17
C PRO A 12 -3.62 9.16 -2.19
N LEU A 13 -3.06 8.55 -3.24
CA LEU A 13 -2.32 9.28 -4.26
C LEU A 13 -3.23 9.73 -5.40
N LYS A 14 -4.23 8.92 -5.79
CA LYS A 14 -5.12 9.22 -6.93
C LYS A 14 -5.81 10.59 -6.84
N PRO A 15 -6.31 11.05 -5.66
CA PRO A 15 -7.02 12.32 -5.58
C PRO A 15 -6.11 13.56 -5.47
N ILE A 16 -4.78 13.42 -5.41
CA ILE A 16 -3.86 14.54 -5.18
C ILE A 16 -3.98 15.62 -6.27
N ASN A 17 -3.90 15.22 -7.54
CA ASN A 17 -4.02 16.12 -8.69
C ASN A 17 -4.29 15.34 -9.99
N ALA A 18 -4.46 16.08 -11.10
CA ALA A 18 -4.72 15.50 -12.42
C ALA A 18 -3.58 14.61 -12.96
N ALA A 19 -2.33 14.80 -12.51
CA ALA A 19 -1.23 13.93 -12.93
C ALA A 19 -1.31 12.56 -12.24
N TYR A 20 -1.53 12.53 -10.93
CA TYR A 20 -1.73 11.28 -10.18
C TYR A 20 -3.00 10.55 -10.61
N ALA A 21 -4.10 11.27 -10.84
CA ALA A 21 -5.36 10.67 -11.30
C ALA A 21 -5.22 9.87 -12.61
N LYS A 22 -4.25 10.21 -13.47
CA LYS A 22 -3.98 9.52 -14.74
C LYS A 22 -3.18 8.23 -14.59
N VAL A 23 -2.34 8.12 -13.57
CA VAL A 23 -1.38 7.01 -13.43
C VAL A 23 -1.68 6.07 -12.28
N VAL A 24 -2.45 6.51 -11.29
CA VAL A 24 -2.88 5.67 -10.16
C VAL A 24 -4.19 4.99 -10.52
N SER A 25 -4.14 3.67 -10.75
CA SER A 25 -5.34 2.86 -11.06
C SER A 25 -6.38 2.92 -9.94
N HIS A 26 -5.96 2.67 -8.69
CA HIS A 26 -6.78 2.80 -7.49
C HIS A 26 -5.90 3.03 -6.25
N ASP A 27 -6.51 3.61 -5.21
CA ASP A 27 -5.96 3.65 -3.85
C ASP A 27 -6.62 2.54 -3.04
N GLU A 28 -5.82 1.75 -2.31
CA GLU A 28 -6.26 0.61 -1.52
C GLU A 28 -5.76 0.76 -0.10
N GLU A 29 -6.70 0.91 0.83
CA GLU A 29 -6.41 0.88 2.26
C GLU A 29 -6.01 -0.53 2.68
N ILE A 30 -4.91 -0.62 3.42
CA ILE A 30 -4.45 -1.84 4.06
C ILE A 30 -4.23 -1.57 5.55
N ASN A 31 -3.99 -2.63 6.33
CA ASN A 31 -3.51 -2.52 7.69
C ASN A 31 -2.32 -3.46 7.83
N VAL A 32 -1.17 -2.93 8.24
CA VAL A 32 0.07 -3.68 8.40
C VAL A 32 0.66 -3.45 9.79
N GLY A 33 1.29 -4.50 10.33
CA GLY A 33 1.84 -4.49 11.68
C GLY A 33 1.04 -5.36 12.64
N GLY A 34 1.53 -5.43 13.88
CA GLY A 34 0.90 -6.22 14.94
C GLY A 34 0.05 -5.37 15.88
N LEU A 35 -0.41 -5.97 16.98
CA LEU A 35 -1.25 -5.31 18.00
C LEU A 35 -0.70 -3.97 18.53
N VAL A 36 0.62 -3.78 18.48
CA VAL A 36 1.29 -2.55 18.94
C VAL A 36 1.60 -1.58 17.80
N SER A 37 2.02 -2.08 16.63
CA SER A 37 2.49 -1.23 15.54
C SER A 37 1.41 -0.85 14.52
N GLY A 38 0.38 -1.67 14.32
CA GLY A 38 -0.60 -1.53 13.24
C GLY A 38 -1.71 -0.50 13.45
N ALA A 39 -1.62 0.31 14.51
CA ALA A 39 -2.49 1.46 14.78
C ALA A 39 -1.67 2.70 15.17
N THR A 40 -0.43 2.77 14.68
CA THR A 40 0.52 3.84 14.99
C THR A 40 1.34 4.16 13.74
N PRO A 41 2.03 5.32 13.69
CA PRO A 41 2.97 5.62 12.61
C PRO A 41 4.07 4.57 12.39
N ALA A 42 4.30 3.66 13.34
CA ALA A 42 5.24 2.56 13.18
C ALA A 42 4.76 1.50 12.16
N SER A 43 3.49 1.50 11.73
CA SER A 43 2.97 0.64 10.65
C SER A 43 3.79 0.79 9.35
N HIS A 44 4.37 1.98 9.12
CA HIS A 44 5.29 2.24 8.01
C HIS A 44 6.41 1.19 7.88
N LEU A 45 6.96 0.74 9.02
CA LEU A 45 8.06 -0.22 9.04
C LEU A 45 7.61 -1.65 8.78
N ALA A 46 6.30 -1.92 8.74
CA ALA A 46 5.74 -3.26 8.72
C ALA A 46 5.34 -3.75 7.32
N TYR A 47 5.22 -2.89 6.31
CA TYR A 47 4.76 -3.27 4.95
C TYR A 47 5.49 -4.50 4.42
N TRP A 48 6.82 -4.48 4.41
CA TRP A 48 7.63 -5.58 3.85
C TRP A 48 7.64 -6.85 4.72
N GLN A 49 7.19 -6.78 5.97
CA GLN A 49 7.02 -7.93 6.85
C GLN A 49 5.60 -8.52 6.75
N ASP A 50 4.65 -7.78 6.16
CA ASP A 50 3.29 -8.25 5.95
C ASP A 50 3.21 -9.20 4.75
N ALA A 51 2.92 -10.47 5.04
CA ALA A 51 2.86 -11.51 4.02
C ALA A 51 1.71 -11.27 3.01
N ALA A 52 0.60 -10.67 3.44
CA ALA A 52 -0.53 -10.40 2.56
C ALA A 52 -0.18 -9.27 1.57
N PHE A 53 0.45 -8.20 2.04
CA PHE A 53 0.98 -7.14 1.20
C PHE A 53 2.03 -7.68 0.22
N ALA A 54 3.01 -8.46 0.71
CA ALA A 54 4.03 -9.06 -0.14
C ALA A 54 3.42 -9.97 -1.22
N SER A 55 2.38 -10.76 -0.90
CA SER A 55 1.66 -11.58 -1.87
C SER A 55 0.99 -10.73 -2.94
N ARG A 56 0.31 -9.64 -2.57
CA ARG A 56 -0.33 -8.72 -3.54
C ARG A 56 0.68 -8.08 -4.49
N VAL A 57 1.86 -7.70 -3.99
CA VAL A 57 2.95 -7.18 -4.82
C VAL A 57 3.46 -8.26 -5.78
N ALA A 58 3.67 -9.48 -5.30
CA ALA A 58 4.11 -10.60 -6.13
C ALA A 58 3.09 -10.95 -7.22
N ASP A 59 1.80 -10.97 -6.90
CA ASP A 59 0.72 -11.21 -7.85
C ASP A 59 0.65 -10.12 -8.92
N PHE A 60 0.81 -8.86 -8.53
CA PHE A 60 0.90 -7.75 -9.46
C PHE A 60 2.08 -7.92 -10.43
N LEU A 61 3.28 -8.18 -9.91
CA LEU A 61 4.46 -8.41 -10.75
C LEU A 61 4.27 -9.61 -11.70
N ASN A 62 3.69 -10.70 -11.21
CA ASN A 62 3.37 -11.88 -12.02
C ASN A 62 2.36 -11.55 -13.14
N SER A 63 1.38 -10.68 -12.89
CA SER A 63 0.42 -10.23 -13.90
C SER A 63 1.07 -9.44 -15.04
N LEU A 64 2.18 -8.74 -14.77
CA LEU A 64 2.93 -8.00 -15.79
C LEU A 64 3.79 -8.91 -16.67
N LEU A 65 4.20 -10.07 -16.15
CA LEU A 65 5.06 -11.04 -16.84
C LEU A 65 4.28 -12.06 -17.67
N LYS A 66 3.01 -12.29 -17.35
CA LYS A 66 2.11 -13.15 -18.11
C LYS A 66 1.59 -12.37 -19.32
N HIS A 67 2.36 -12.42 -20.40
CA HIS A 67 1.92 -12.02 -21.74
C HIS A 67 1.06 -13.12 -22.37
#